data_AF-A0A841ZNK5-F1
#
_entry.id   AF-A0A841ZNK5-F1
#
_cell.length_a   1.000
_cell.length_b   1.000
_cell.length_c   1.000
_cell.angle_alpha   90.00
_cell.angle_beta   90.00
_cell.angle_gamma   90.00
#
_symmetry.space_group_name_H-M   'P 1'
#
loop_
_entity.id
_entity.type
_entity.pdbx_description
1 polymer ?
#
loop_
_entity_poly.entity_id
_entity_poly.type
_entity_poly.pdbx_seq_one_letter_code
_entity_poly.pdbx_strand_id
1 'polypeptide(L)'
;MQRLKKKRTIVITSILVVLAAILLTLGVIFGVFQRQEVLDEYDVAYEMNGKLYDVFPISSTDIGLDKKKENKHLYFRVNSYYNLEYFFRIAYNQFELNKPSADKSFAGKLDYRVADNAYVTQEDVFRTKKDQYAVYSFHNKTGKEIYRYDPENTSTDKYVTRIKPTILQGYKKSDIASYDDFLDITKLFQDKLNKNVDVRVDDAKRMVIFSIKDN
;
A
#
# COMPACT_ATOMS: atom_id res chain seq x y z
N MET A 1 -53.45 28.08 -6.84
CA MET A 1 -52.83 26.73 -6.64
C MET A 1 -51.45 26.56 -7.30
N GLN A 2 -51.17 27.11 -8.50
CA GLN A 2 -49.87 26.93 -9.19
C GLN A 2 -48.64 27.45 -8.42
N ARG A 3 -48.73 28.62 -7.74
CA ARG A 3 -47.61 29.16 -6.92
C ARG A 3 -47.23 28.28 -5.74
N LEU A 4 -48.20 27.61 -5.10
CA LEU A 4 -47.98 26.67 -3.99
C LEU A 4 -47.30 25.39 -4.48
N LYS A 5 -47.71 24.86 -5.64
CA LYS A 5 -47.02 23.72 -6.28
C LYS A 5 -45.56 24.08 -6.64
N LYS A 6 -45.32 25.26 -7.23
CA LYS A 6 -43.97 25.74 -7.60
C LYS A 6 -43.06 25.92 -6.39
N LYS A 7 -43.55 26.48 -5.27
CA LYS A 7 -42.80 26.58 -4.01
C LYS A 7 -42.47 25.21 -3.41
N ARG A 8 -43.41 24.26 -3.45
CA ARG A 8 -43.21 22.89 -2.94
C ARG A 8 -42.19 22.11 -3.77
N THR A 9 -42.23 22.26 -5.10
CA THR A 9 -41.21 21.70 -6.00
C THR A 9 -39.83 22.28 -5.72
N ILE A 10 -39.70 23.60 -5.55
CA ILE A 10 -38.41 24.23 -5.21
C ILE A 10 -37.85 23.67 -3.90
N VAL A 11 -38.67 23.56 -2.84
CA VAL A 11 -38.23 23.01 -1.55
C VAL A 11 -37.77 21.55 -1.69
N ILE A 12 -38.51 20.71 -2.41
CA ILE A 12 -38.13 19.31 -2.64
C ILE A 12 -36.84 19.22 -3.45
N THR A 13 -36.69 20.03 -4.49
CA THR A 13 -35.46 20.09 -5.30
C THR A 13 -34.27 20.55 -4.45
N SER A 14 -34.44 21.56 -3.59
CA SER A 14 -33.39 22.01 -2.67
C SER A 14 -32.96 20.91 -1.71
N ILE A 15 -33.90 20.15 -1.12
CA ILE A 15 -33.60 19.02 -0.24
C ILE A 15 -32.81 17.93 -0.99
N LEU A 16 -33.21 17.60 -2.22
CA LEU A 16 -32.49 16.62 -3.04
C LEU A 16 -31.07 17.07 -3.39
N VAL A 17 -30.87 18.35 -3.70
CA VAL A 17 -29.53 18.91 -3.96
C VAL A 17 -28.65 18.84 -2.73
N VAL A 18 -29.19 19.15 -1.55
CA VAL A 18 -28.43 19.03 -0.28
C VAL A 18 -28.09 17.57 0.02
N LEU A 19 -29.02 16.64 -0.17
CA LEU A 19 -28.76 15.20 -0.02
C LEU A 19 -27.68 14.70 -0.99
N ALA A 20 -27.74 15.12 -2.26
CA ALA A 20 -26.73 14.76 -3.25
C ALA A 20 -25.35 15.34 -2.90
N ALA A 21 -25.30 16.58 -2.42
CA ALA A 21 -24.06 17.20 -1.95
C ALA A 21 -23.48 16.44 -0.74
N ILE A 22 -24.30 16.05 0.22
CA ILE A 22 -23.88 15.22 1.36
C ILE A 22 -23.31 13.89 0.87
N LEU A 23 -24.02 13.16 0.00
CA LEU A 23 -23.53 11.88 -0.53
C LEU A 23 -22.23 12.02 -1.33
N LEU A 24 -22.07 13.09 -2.10
CA LEU A 24 -20.81 13.37 -2.82
C LEU A 24 -19.66 13.67 -1.86
N THR A 25 -19.88 14.53 -0.87
CA THR A 25 -18.86 14.83 0.15
C THR A 25 -18.46 13.58 0.92
N LEU A 26 -19.44 12.75 1.30
CA LEU A 26 -19.20 11.44 1.89
C LEU A 26 -18.38 10.56 0.95
N GLY A 27 -18.74 10.42 -0.33
CA GLY A 27 -17.98 9.63 -1.29
C GLY A 27 -16.52 10.08 -1.45
N VAL A 28 -16.24 11.39 -1.35
CA VAL A 28 -14.87 11.94 -1.35
C VAL A 28 -14.13 11.65 -0.04
N ILE A 29 -14.82 11.74 1.10
CA ILE A 29 -14.26 11.44 2.43
C ILE A 29 -13.94 9.95 2.55
N PHE A 30 -14.85 9.08 2.14
CA PHE A 30 -14.73 7.62 2.20
C PHE A 30 -13.85 7.02 1.09
N GLY A 31 -13.23 7.84 0.23
CA GLY A 31 -12.34 7.33 -0.81
C GLY A 31 -13.03 6.48 -1.89
N VAL A 32 -14.35 6.58 -2.04
CA VAL A 32 -15.13 5.85 -3.07
C VAL A 32 -14.56 6.12 -4.46
N PHE A 33 -14.15 7.38 -4.70
CA PHE A 33 -13.57 7.82 -5.96
C PHE A 33 -12.04 7.64 -6.05
N GLN A 34 -11.38 7.06 -5.04
CA GLN A 34 -9.95 6.76 -5.14
C GLN A 34 -9.70 5.67 -6.15
N ARG A 35 -8.58 5.80 -6.89
CA ARG A 35 -8.13 4.81 -7.86
C ARG A 35 -7.50 3.59 -7.19
N GLN A 36 -7.06 3.76 -5.95
CA GLN A 36 -6.45 2.72 -5.13
C GLN A 36 -7.40 2.24 -4.02
N GLU A 37 -7.15 1.04 -3.52
CA GLU A 37 -7.82 0.42 -2.38
C GLU A 37 -6.83 -0.35 -1.51
N VAL A 38 -7.17 -0.54 -0.23
CA VAL A 38 -6.44 -1.39 0.71
C VAL A 38 -7.34 -2.59 1.01
N LEU A 39 -6.81 -3.79 0.83
CA LEU A 39 -7.52 -5.05 1.07
C LEU A 39 -7.08 -5.66 2.40
N ASP A 40 -7.32 -4.94 3.49
CA ASP A 40 -6.85 -5.26 4.86
C ASP A 40 -7.32 -6.61 5.41
N GLU A 41 -8.38 -7.14 4.81
CA GLU A 41 -9.02 -8.38 5.16
C GLU A 41 -8.53 -9.58 4.32
N TYR A 42 -7.52 -9.38 3.46
CA TYR A 42 -6.99 -10.40 2.55
C TYR A 42 -5.66 -10.98 3.07
N ASP A 43 -5.37 -12.22 2.72
CA ASP A 43 -4.02 -12.79 2.90
C ASP A 43 -3.08 -12.30 1.80
N VAL A 44 -1.77 -12.39 2.03
CA VAL A 44 -0.75 -12.02 1.04
C VAL A 44 0.09 -13.25 0.67
N ALA A 45 0.29 -13.48 -0.61
CA ALA A 45 1.10 -14.57 -1.12
C ALA A 45 2.11 -14.12 -2.17
N TYR A 46 3.30 -14.72 -2.12
CA TYR A 46 4.26 -14.66 -3.22
C TYR A 46 4.08 -15.87 -4.13
N GLU A 47 3.89 -15.63 -5.42
CA GLU A 47 3.76 -16.65 -6.44
C GLU A 47 5.11 -16.93 -7.12
N MET A 48 5.56 -18.18 -7.02
CA MET A 48 6.77 -18.67 -7.68
C MET A 48 6.55 -20.08 -8.21
N ASN A 49 6.82 -20.30 -9.50
CA ASN A 49 6.64 -21.59 -10.18
C ASN A 49 5.21 -22.17 -10.02
N GLY A 50 4.20 -21.31 -10.12
CA GLY A 50 2.79 -21.68 -10.00
C GLY A 50 2.34 -22.11 -8.59
N LYS A 51 3.17 -21.87 -7.56
CA LYS A 51 2.85 -22.15 -6.16
C LYS A 51 2.85 -20.85 -5.34
N LEU A 52 1.98 -20.81 -4.34
CA LEU A 52 1.80 -19.68 -3.44
C LEU A 52 2.56 -19.93 -2.13
N TYR A 53 3.29 -18.92 -1.67
CA TYR A 53 4.09 -18.98 -0.44
C TYR A 53 3.70 -17.86 0.51
N ASP A 54 3.63 -18.16 1.81
CA ASP A 54 3.42 -17.18 2.87
C ASP A 54 4.65 -16.25 2.96
N VAL A 55 4.38 -14.94 2.99
CA VAL A 55 5.37 -13.86 2.94
C VAL A 55 5.51 -13.10 4.25
N PHE A 56 4.92 -13.58 5.35
CA PHE A 56 5.02 -12.95 6.67
C PHE A 56 6.46 -12.48 6.98
N PRO A 57 6.65 -11.21 7.39
CA PRO A 57 5.65 -10.33 8.00
C PRO A 57 4.98 -9.32 7.07
N ILE A 58 5.08 -9.47 5.74
CA ILE A 58 4.33 -8.61 4.81
C ILE A 58 2.82 -8.84 5.04
N SER A 59 2.12 -7.77 5.44
CA SER A 59 0.69 -7.78 5.76
C SER A 59 -0.12 -6.99 4.74
N SER A 60 -1.34 -7.46 4.45
CA SER A 60 -2.27 -6.79 3.56
C SER A 60 -2.77 -5.45 4.09
N THR A 61 -2.74 -5.26 5.41
CA THR A 61 -3.07 -3.99 6.08
C THR A 61 -2.19 -2.82 5.64
N ASP A 62 -0.99 -3.13 5.12
CA ASP A 62 -0.01 -2.16 4.64
C ASP A 62 0.12 -2.18 3.11
N ILE A 63 -0.67 -3.01 2.41
CA ILE A 63 -0.68 -3.07 0.95
C ILE A 63 -1.84 -2.25 0.39
N GLY A 64 -1.51 -1.33 -0.52
CA GLY A 64 -2.47 -0.69 -1.42
C GLY A 64 -2.36 -1.26 -2.83
N LEU A 65 -3.47 -1.32 -3.56
CA LEU A 65 -3.52 -1.76 -4.96
C LEU A 65 -4.34 -0.78 -5.80
N ASP A 66 -4.05 -0.69 -7.09
CA ASP A 66 -4.99 -0.07 -8.02
C ASP A 66 -6.29 -0.90 -8.13
N LYS A 67 -7.45 -0.23 -8.13
CA LYS A 67 -8.79 -0.86 -8.33
C LYS A 67 -9.00 -1.44 -9.73
N LYS A 68 -8.19 -1.02 -10.71
CA LYS A 68 -8.27 -1.53 -12.09
C LYS A 68 -8.01 -3.04 -12.12
N LYS A 69 -8.60 -3.75 -13.08
CA LYS A 69 -8.45 -5.21 -13.17
C LYS A 69 -7.10 -5.66 -13.74
N GLU A 70 -6.46 -4.84 -14.57
CA GLU A 70 -5.23 -5.16 -15.28
C GLU A 70 -4.11 -4.19 -14.92
N ASN A 71 -2.86 -4.67 -14.96
CA ASN A 71 -1.64 -3.90 -14.68
C ASN A 71 -1.73 -3.12 -13.35
N LYS A 72 -2.21 -3.79 -12.31
CA LYS A 72 -2.33 -3.22 -10.97
C LYS A 72 -0.94 -2.85 -10.45
N HIS A 73 -0.80 -1.64 -9.93
CA HIS A 73 0.37 -1.29 -9.12
C HIS A 73 0.21 -1.81 -7.70
N LEU A 74 1.32 -2.27 -7.12
CA LEU A 74 1.43 -2.61 -5.71
C LEU A 74 2.07 -1.45 -4.96
N TYR A 75 1.33 -0.93 -3.99
CA TYR A 75 1.76 0.11 -3.08
C TYR A 75 1.97 -0.47 -1.69
N PHE A 76 2.94 0.02 -0.93
CA PHE A 76 3.18 -0.43 0.44
C PHE A 76 3.40 0.74 1.39
N ARG A 77 2.81 0.67 2.58
CA ARG A 77 2.81 1.77 3.54
C ARG A 77 4.23 2.07 4.04
N VAL A 78 4.65 3.32 3.90
CA VAL A 78 6.04 3.73 4.17
C VAL A 78 6.42 3.58 5.65
N ASN A 79 5.50 3.86 6.56
CA ASN A 79 5.74 3.76 8.01
C ASN A 79 5.95 2.30 8.50
N SER A 80 5.64 1.30 7.67
CA SER A 80 5.86 -0.12 7.95
C SER A 80 7.20 -0.56 7.39
N TYR A 81 8.22 0.30 7.53
CA TYR A 81 9.48 0.19 6.79
C TYR A 81 10.26 -1.10 7.07
N TYR A 82 10.18 -1.65 8.29
CA TYR A 82 10.75 -2.96 8.60
C TYR A 82 10.18 -4.06 7.70
N ASN A 83 8.92 -3.91 7.28
CA ASN A 83 8.27 -4.87 6.39
C ASN A 83 8.59 -4.59 4.90
N LEU A 84 8.95 -3.35 4.54
CA LEU A 84 9.38 -2.99 3.17
C LEU A 84 10.64 -3.75 2.76
N GLU A 85 11.54 -4.00 3.71
CA GLU A 85 12.78 -4.74 3.48
C GLU A 85 12.52 -6.15 2.90
N TYR A 86 11.43 -6.81 3.26
CA TYR A 86 11.13 -8.15 2.75
C TYR A 86 10.81 -8.16 1.25
N PHE A 87 10.24 -7.09 0.68
CA PHE A 87 10.08 -7.00 -0.77
C PHE A 87 11.43 -7.00 -1.50
N PHE A 88 12.44 -6.33 -0.95
CA PHE A 88 13.79 -6.33 -1.50
C PHE A 88 14.43 -7.72 -1.40
N ARG A 89 14.26 -8.39 -0.27
CA ARG A 89 14.75 -9.77 -0.06
C ARG A 89 14.12 -10.73 -1.06
N ILE A 90 12.82 -10.63 -1.29
CA ILE A 90 12.11 -11.42 -2.32
C ILE A 90 12.66 -11.08 -3.71
N ALA A 91 12.80 -9.79 -4.06
CA ALA A 91 13.31 -9.35 -5.37
C ALA A 91 14.75 -9.81 -5.66
N TYR A 92 15.56 -10.04 -4.62
CA TYR A 92 16.93 -10.54 -4.72
C TYR A 92 17.08 -12.04 -4.45
N ASN A 93 15.97 -12.77 -4.30
CA ASN A 93 15.94 -14.20 -3.97
C ASN A 93 16.73 -14.54 -2.69
N GLN A 94 16.67 -13.67 -1.68
CA GLN A 94 17.31 -13.83 -0.37
C GLN A 94 16.31 -14.36 0.65
N PHE A 95 15.86 -15.59 0.39
CA PHE A 95 15.00 -16.33 1.29
C PHE A 95 15.20 -17.83 1.08
N GLU A 96 14.89 -18.60 2.11
CA GLU A 96 14.72 -20.05 2.03
C GLU A 96 13.24 -20.42 2.06
N LEU A 97 12.92 -21.66 1.66
CA LEU A 97 11.55 -22.16 1.68
C LEU A 97 11.36 -23.15 2.83
N ASN A 98 10.65 -22.73 3.87
CA ASN A 98 10.19 -23.63 4.91
C ASN A 98 8.97 -24.40 4.41
N LYS A 99 9.11 -25.72 4.28
CA LYS A 99 8.06 -26.61 3.78
C LYS A 99 7.84 -27.80 4.74
N PRO A 100 6.60 -28.28 4.90
CA PRO A 100 5.34 -27.70 4.39
C PRO A 100 4.87 -26.49 5.23
N SER A 101 3.93 -25.69 4.68
CA SER A 101 3.22 -24.69 5.49
C SER A 101 2.21 -25.36 6.43
N ALA A 102 1.91 -24.71 7.55
CA ALA A 102 0.80 -25.13 8.43
C ALA A 102 -0.58 -24.81 7.79
N ASP A 103 -0.65 -23.74 6.99
CA ASP A 103 -1.85 -23.37 6.25
C ASP A 103 -1.82 -24.02 4.85
N LYS A 104 -2.88 -24.78 4.54
CA LYS A 104 -3.07 -25.51 3.28
C LYS A 104 -3.21 -24.61 2.06
N SER A 105 -3.48 -23.32 2.26
CA SER A 105 -3.56 -22.31 1.20
C SER A 105 -2.18 -22.02 0.59
N PHE A 106 -1.10 -22.34 1.31
CA PHE A 106 0.29 -22.09 0.91
C PHE A 106 1.09 -23.38 0.75
N ALA A 107 1.99 -23.41 -0.22
CA ALA A 107 2.92 -24.52 -0.43
C ALA A 107 4.09 -24.54 0.58
N GLY A 108 4.31 -23.42 1.28
CA GLY A 108 5.39 -23.20 2.24
C GLY A 108 5.41 -21.75 2.69
N LYS A 109 6.42 -21.40 3.50
CA LYS A 109 6.65 -20.04 4.00
C LYS A 109 8.05 -19.57 3.60
N LEU A 110 8.17 -18.30 3.23
CA LEU A 110 9.46 -17.66 2.99
C LEU A 110 10.18 -17.43 4.33
N ASP A 111 11.46 -17.82 4.38
CA ASP A 111 12.34 -17.62 5.52
C ASP A 111 13.47 -16.67 5.16
N TYR A 112 13.52 -15.52 5.84
CA TYR A 112 14.42 -14.43 5.50
C TYR A 112 15.71 -14.40 6.34
N ARG A 113 16.04 -15.48 7.06
CA ARG A 113 17.26 -15.57 7.89
C ARG A 113 18.56 -15.43 7.11
N VAL A 114 18.55 -15.66 5.79
CA VAL A 114 19.67 -15.39 4.89
C VAL A 114 19.77 -13.87 4.67
N ALA A 115 20.37 -13.17 5.62
CA ALA A 115 20.36 -11.70 5.70
C ALA A 115 21.76 -11.11 5.78
N ASP A 116 22.26 -10.57 4.66
CA ASP A 116 23.57 -9.90 4.61
C ASP A 116 23.50 -8.38 4.46
N ASN A 117 22.34 -7.82 4.08
CA ASN A 117 22.20 -6.38 3.76
C ASN A 117 20.97 -5.75 4.42
N ALA A 118 21.11 -4.51 4.87
CA ALA A 118 19.99 -3.64 5.24
C ALA A 118 19.52 -2.87 4.00
N TYR A 119 18.32 -3.20 3.49
CA TYR A 119 17.77 -2.55 2.29
C TYR A 119 17.06 -1.24 2.58
N VAL A 120 16.55 -1.07 3.80
CA VAL A 120 15.81 0.11 4.23
C VAL A 120 16.39 0.59 5.55
N THR A 121 16.80 1.85 5.59
CA THR A 121 17.32 2.48 6.81
C THR A 121 16.47 3.69 7.16
N GLN A 122 16.23 3.90 8.45
CA GLN A 122 15.55 5.08 8.97
C GLN A 122 16.55 6.09 9.50
N GLU A 123 16.34 7.36 9.18
CA GLU A 123 17.01 8.50 9.78
C GLU A 123 15.96 9.39 10.47
N ASP A 124 16.16 9.65 11.76
CA ASP A 124 15.32 10.56 12.53
C ASP A 124 15.78 12.01 12.32
N VAL A 125 14.91 12.83 11.72
CA VAL A 125 15.19 14.23 11.43
C VAL A 125 14.38 15.13 12.36
N PHE A 126 15.08 16.09 12.98
CA PHE A 126 14.49 17.03 13.93
C PHE A 126 14.26 18.38 13.26
N ARG A 127 12.99 18.76 13.10
CA ARG A 127 12.61 20.11 12.63
C ARG A 127 12.69 21.14 13.75
N THR A 128 12.32 20.72 14.97
CA THR A 128 12.48 21.50 16.21
C THR A 128 12.87 20.55 17.36
N LYS A 129 13.08 21.07 18.58
CA LYS A 129 13.35 20.22 19.77
C LYS A 129 12.20 19.26 20.12
N LYS A 130 11.01 19.44 19.55
CA LYS A 130 9.80 18.63 19.84
C LYS A 130 9.19 18.00 18.60
N ASP A 131 9.59 18.43 17.40
CA ASP A 131 9.07 17.92 16.13
C ASP A 131 10.13 17.06 15.45
N GLN A 132 9.86 15.76 15.38
CA GLN A 132 10.67 14.76 14.71
C GLN A 132 9.86 14.10 13.59
N TYR A 133 10.52 13.81 12.48
CA TYR A 133 9.97 12.97 11.41
C TYR A 133 11.03 11.97 10.95
N ALA A 134 10.58 10.88 10.31
CA ALA A 134 11.44 9.83 9.81
C ALA A 134 11.62 9.98 8.29
N VAL A 135 12.88 9.92 7.86
CA VAL A 135 13.29 9.80 6.45
C VAL A 135 13.76 8.36 6.23
N TYR A 136 13.42 7.78 5.09
CA TYR A 136 13.79 6.40 4.77
C TYR A 136 14.66 6.34 3.53
N SER A 137 15.84 5.73 3.67
CA SER A 137 16.76 5.47 2.55
C SER A 137 16.67 4.01 2.12
N PHE A 138 16.51 3.81 0.81
CA PHE A 138 16.36 2.52 0.17
C PHE A 138 17.62 2.19 -0.62
N HIS A 139 18.14 0.98 -0.45
CA HIS A 139 19.42 0.55 -1.00
C HIS A 139 19.25 -0.64 -1.94
N ASN A 140 20.16 -0.79 -2.90
CA ASN A 140 20.23 -1.98 -3.74
C ASN A 140 21.07 -3.10 -3.08
N LYS A 141 21.24 -4.22 -3.77
CA LYS A 141 22.07 -5.36 -3.32
C LYS A 141 23.54 -5.03 -3.03
N THR A 142 24.07 -3.92 -3.57
CA THR A 142 25.45 -3.47 -3.30
C THR A 142 25.54 -2.45 -2.18
N GLY A 143 24.43 -2.15 -1.49
CA GLY A 143 24.37 -1.12 -0.45
C GLY A 143 24.34 0.33 -0.98
N LYS A 144 24.18 0.54 -2.29
CA LYS A 144 24.06 1.89 -2.87
C LYS A 144 22.63 2.39 -2.70
N GLU A 145 22.45 3.61 -2.19
CA GLU A 145 21.15 4.28 -2.12
C GLU A 145 20.57 4.46 -3.54
N ILE A 146 19.33 4.02 -3.72
CA ILE A 146 18.59 4.10 -4.99
C ILE A 146 17.42 5.07 -4.93
N TYR A 147 16.91 5.33 -3.73
CA TYR A 147 15.78 6.19 -3.44
C TYR A 147 15.80 6.61 -1.97
N ARG A 148 15.33 7.83 -1.70
CA ARG A 148 15.18 8.38 -0.35
C ARG A 148 13.80 9.00 -0.25
N TYR A 149 12.98 8.51 0.66
CA TYR A 149 11.67 9.06 0.99
C TYR A 149 11.83 10.15 2.04
N ASP A 150 11.31 11.33 1.75
CA ASP A 150 11.23 12.45 2.70
C ASP A 150 9.77 12.91 2.82
N PRO A 151 9.13 12.78 4.00
CA PRO A 151 7.72 13.13 4.18
C PRO A 151 7.43 14.60 3.89
N GLU A 152 8.43 15.49 4.01
CA GLU A 152 8.25 16.92 3.70
C GLU A 152 8.21 17.20 2.18
N ASN A 153 8.68 16.26 1.35
CA ASN A 153 8.87 16.44 -0.10
C ASN A 153 8.10 15.41 -0.95
N THR A 154 6.90 14.99 -0.50
CA THR A 154 6.11 13.92 -1.16
C THR A 154 5.18 14.38 -2.28
N SER A 155 4.91 15.68 -2.40
CA SER A 155 3.90 16.20 -3.34
C SER A 155 4.27 15.99 -4.82
N THR A 156 5.55 15.91 -5.13
CA THR A 156 6.10 15.69 -6.48
C THR A 156 6.82 14.34 -6.60
N ASP A 157 6.81 13.52 -5.55
CA ASP A 157 7.49 12.23 -5.56
C ASP A 157 6.69 11.22 -6.38
N LYS A 158 7.28 10.81 -7.51
CA LYS A 158 6.65 9.88 -8.46
C LYS A 158 6.49 8.46 -7.91
N TYR A 159 7.14 8.11 -6.80
CA TYR A 159 7.00 6.80 -6.16
C TYR A 159 6.05 6.83 -4.97
N VAL A 160 5.54 7.99 -4.56
CA VAL A 160 4.67 8.10 -3.39
C VAL A 160 3.22 8.34 -3.82
N THR A 161 2.30 7.62 -3.20
CA THR A 161 0.85 7.82 -3.39
C THR A 161 0.16 7.83 -2.03
N ARG A 162 -0.75 8.79 -1.84
CA ARG A 162 -1.60 8.83 -0.65
C ARG A 162 -2.85 8.00 -0.86
N ILE A 163 -2.94 6.89 -0.15
CA ILE A 163 -4.11 6.01 -0.15
C ILE A 163 -4.82 6.25 1.17
N LYS A 164 -6.07 6.71 1.12
CA LYS A 164 -6.79 7.04 2.35
C LYS A 164 -7.24 5.72 2.97
N PRO A 165 -6.96 5.47 4.25
CA PRO A 165 -7.50 4.31 4.93
C PRO A 165 -9.04 4.36 4.93
N THR A 166 -9.67 3.20 4.77
CA THR A 166 -11.07 2.99 5.17
C THR A 166 -11.18 3.26 6.68
N ILE A 167 -12.28 3.87 7.15
CA ILE A 167 -12.43 4.43 8.52
C ILE A 167 -12.00 3.52 9.68
N LEU A 168 -12.03 2.21 9.50
CA LEU A 168 -11.63 1.25 10.54
C LEU A 168 -10.12 1.26 10.84
N GLN A 169 -9.27 1.76 9.94
CA GLN A 169 -7.81 1.79 10.15
C GLN A 169 -7.32 3.04 10.89
N GLY A 170 -8.08 4.13 10.91
CA GLY A 170 -7.69 5.43 11.50
C GLY A 170 -7.67 5.49 13.03
N TYR A 171 -8.04 4.41 13.73
CA TYR A 171 -8.12 4.39 15.20
C TYR A 171 -6.81 4.02 15.91
N LYS A 172 -5.78 3.54 15.20
CA LYS A 172 -4.45 3.31 15.77
C LYS A 172 -3.56 4.52 15.50
N LYS A 173 -3.65 5.53 16.36
CA LYS A 173 -2.67 6.63 16.40
C LYS A 173 -1.27 6.05 16.59
N SER A 174 -0.42 6.22 15.59
CA SER A 174 1.03 6.20 15.75
C SER A 174 1.45 7.54 16.35
N ASP A 175 2.35 7.53 17.35
CA ASP A 175 2.91 8.75 17.96
C ASP A 175 3.85 9.52 17.02
N ILE A 176 4.23 8.90 15.89
CA ILE A 176 4.97 9.55 14.81
C ILE A 176 3.93 10.10 13.83
N ALA A 177 4.09 11.36 13.38
CA ALA A 177 3.28 11.98 12.33
C ALA A 177 3.35 11.13 11.04
N SER A 178 2.52 10.10 10.98
CA SER A 178 2.49 9.14 9.90
C SER A 178 1.55 9.70 8.85
N TYR A 179 2.12 10.30 7.81
CA TYR A 179 1.39 10.53 6.58
C TYR A 179 0.95 9.17 6.04
N ASP A 180 -0.30 9.06 5.56
CA ASP A 180 -0.86 7.87 4.88
C ASP A 180 -0.22 7.68 3.50
N ASP A 181 1.10 7.78 3.45
CA ASP A 181 1.92 7.66 2.25
C ASP A 181 2.28 6.19 2.02
N PHE A 182 2.03 5.75 0.79
CA PHE A 182 2.41 4.44 0.31
C PHE A 182 3.45 4.61 -0.80
N LEU A 183 4.46 3.75 -0.78
CA LEU A 183 5.48 3.63 -1.79
C LEU A 183 5.00 2.70 -2.90
N ASP A 184 5.05 3.14 -4.16
CA ASP A 184 4.78 2.34 -5.35
C ASP A 184 5.95 1.37 -5.59
N ILE A 185 5.81 0.15 -5.07
CA ILE A 185 6.81 -0.91 -5.17
C ILE A 185 6.97 -1.34 -6.62
N THR A 186 5.86 -1.46 -7.36
CA THR A 186 5.87 -1.83 -8.78
C THR A 186 6.75 -0.87 -9.56
N LYS A 187 6.52 0.44 -9.42
CA LYS A 187 7.27 1.47 -10.14
C LYS A 187 8.72 1.60 -9.65
N LEU A 188 8.94 1.57 -8.33
CA LEU A 188 10.30 1.69 -7.78
C LEU A 188 11.17 0.52 -8.24
N PHE A 189 10.65 -0.71 -8.21
CA PHE A 189 11.41 -1.91 -8.58
C PHE A 189 11.66 -1.96 -10.07
N GLN A 190 10.70 -1.53 -10.88
CA GLN A 190 10.90 -1.38 -12.32
C GLN A 190 12.01 -0.35 -12.62
N ASP A 191 11.88 0.87 -12.10
CA ASP A 191 12.78 1.98 -12.43
C ASP A 191 14.20 1.80 -11.84
N LYS A 192 14.32 1.17 -10.66
CA LYS A 192 15.58 1.14 -9.89
C LYS A 192 16.24 -0.22 -9.80
N LEU A 193 15.48 -1.31 -9.88
CA LEU A 193 15.98 -2.67 -9.74
C LEU A 193 15.89 -3.48 -11.04
N ASN A 194 15.27 -2.93 -12.09
CA ASN A 194 14.93 -3.64 -13.32
C ASN A 194 14.16 -4.95 -13.04
N LYS A 195 13.21 -4.89 -12.11
CA LYS A 195 12.32 -6.01 -11.78
C LYS A 195 10.88 -5.65 -12.14
N ASN A 196 10.17 -6.59 -12.72
CA ASN A 196 8.72 -6.47 -12.91
C ASN A 196 7.99 -7.04 -11.69
N VAL A 197 6.98 -6.32 -11.21
CA VAL A 197 6.11 -6.74 -10.11
C VAL A 197 4.70 -6.91 -10.66
N ASP A 198 4.27 -8.16 -10.79
CA ASP A 198 2.90 -8.50 -11.19
C ASP A 198 2.06 -8.75 -9.94
N VAL A 199 0.85 -8.17 -9.86
CA VAL A 199 -0.08 -8.42 -8.74
C VAL A 199 -1.49 -8.71 -9.24
N ARG A 200 -2.14 -9.69 -8.60
CA ARG A 200 -3.52 -10.10 -8.86
C ARG A 200 -4.23 -10.37 -7.54
N VAL A 201 -5.56 -10.27 -7.57
CA VAL A 201 -6.42 -10.51 -6.41
C VAL A 201 -7.28 -11.74 -6.70
N ASP A 202 -7.31 -12.68 -5.76
CA ASP A 202 -8.23 -13.82 -5.75
C ASP A 202 -9.30 -13.53 -4.69
N ASP A 203 -10.42 -12.95 -5.12
CA ASP A 203 -11.53 -12.59 -4.22
C ASP A 203 -12.20 -13.81 -3.58
N ALA A 204 -12.19 -14.97 -4.25
CA ALA A 204 -12.79 -16.18 -3.72
C ALA A 204 -12.01 -16.74 -2.52
N LYS A 205 -10.68 -16.57 -2.55
CA LYS A 205 -9.79 -16.93 -1.44
C LYS A 205 -9.45 -15.76 -0.53
N ARG A 206 -9.94 -14.55 -0.83
CA ARG A 206 -9.54 -13.29 -0.18
C ARG A 206 -8.02 -13.17 -0.08
N MET A 207 -7.33 -13.23 -1.23
CA MET A 207 -5.86 -13.25 -1.26
C MET A 207 -5.29 -12.28 -2.30
N VAL A 208 -4.31 -11.48 -1.89
CA VAL A 208 -3.44 -10.68 -2.75
C VAL A 208 -2.23 -11.52 -3.12
N ILE A 209 -2.04 -11.74 -4.42
CA ILE A 209 -0.98 -12.59 -4.95
C ILE A 209 -0.06 -11.73 -5.79
N PHE A 210 1.22 -11.69 -5.45
CA PHE A 210 2.22 -10.96 -6.23
C PHE A 210 3.36 -11.88 -6.67
N SER A 211 4.01 -11.52 -7.77
CA SER A 211 5.25 -12.14 -8.22
C SER A 211 6.23 -11.06 -8.63
N ILE A 212 7.52 -11.36 -8.50
CA ILE A 212 8.62 -10.46 -8.87
C ILE A 212 9.51 -11.24 -9.82
N LYS A 213 9.78 -10.66 -10.98
CA LYS A 213 10.58 -11.28 -12.04
C LYS A 213 11.61 -10.30 -12.55
N ASP A 214 12.68 -10.84 -13.11
CA ASP A 214 13.68 -10.07 -13.83
C ASP A 214 13.10 -9.67 -15.18
N ASN A 215 13.33 -8.42 -15.58
CA ASN A 215 13.02 -7.96 -16.95
C ASN A 215 14.03 -8.52 -17.96
#